data_AF-A0A9X2FI07-F1
#
_entry.id   AF-A0A9X2FI07-F1
#
_cell.length_a   1.000
_cell.length_b   1.000
_cell.length_c   1.000
_cell.angle_alpha   90.00
_cell.angle_beta   90.00
_cell.angle_gamma   90.00
#
_symmetry.space_group_name_H-M   'P 1'
#
loop_
_entity.id
_entity.type
_entity.pdbx_description
1 polymer ?
#
loop_
_entity_poly.entity_id
_entity_poly.type
_entity_poly.pdbx_seq_one_letter_code
_entity_poly.pdbx_strand_id
1 'polypeptide(L)'
;MFGIGYPELLIVGIVALLLFGSRLPEVARSLGKSLTEFKKGVQGVKDEFSDAVNSGTNAARFDLDYNDHREEPAPKFEPPTSPPREEVKEEAASGPPTPAT
;
A
#
# COMPACT_ATOMS: atom_id res chain seq x y z
N MET A 1 -6.05 27.00 7.80
CA MET A 1 -7.30 27.54 7.22
C MET A 1 -7.32 27.40 5.70
N PHE A 2 -7.04 26.22 5.13
CA PHE A 2 -7.23 25.94 3.69
C PHE A 2 -7.21 24.42 3.50
N GLY A 3 -8.35 23.78 3.74
CA GLY A 3 -8.60 22.42 3.27
C GLY A 3 -9.52 22.56 2.08
N ILE A 4 -9.02 22.28 0.87
CA ILE A 4 -9.92 22.09 -0.28
C ILE A 4 -10.70 20.82 0.03
N GLY A 5 -11.96 21.01 0.41
CA GLY A 5 -12.88 19.91 0.67
C GLY A 5 -13.43 19.35 -0.63
N TYR A 6 -14.16 18.26 -0.47
CA TYR A 6 -14.94 17.67 -1.56
C TYR A 6 -15.93 18.67 -2.19
N PRO A 7 -16.62 19.54 -1.43
CA PRO A 7 -17.54 20.53 -2.00
C PRO A 7 -16.85 21.53 -2.94
N GLU A 8 -15.68 22.06 -2.55
CA GLU A 8 -14.93 23.03 -3.36
C GLU A 8 -14.45 22.41 -4.67
N LEU A 9 -13.97 21.17 -4.63
CA LEU A 9 -13.56 20.43 -5.83
C LEU A 9 -14.75 20.19 -6.78
N LEU A 10 -15.93 19.89 -6.23
CA LEU A 10 -17.15 19.69 -7.01
C LEU A 10 -17.60 20.98 -7.71
N ILE A 11 -17.51 22.14 -7.04
CA ILE A 11 -17.81 23.44 -7.64
C ILE A 11 -16.85 23.74 -8.80
N VAL A 12 -15.55 23.55 -8.60
CA VAL A 12 -14.54 23.74 -9.66
C VAL A 12 -14.78 22.76 -10.82
N GLY A 13 -15.15 21.51 -10.50
CA GLY A 13 -15.56 20.51 -11.48
C GLY A 13 -16.73 20.99 -12.33
N ILE A 14 -17.81 21.48 -11.72
CA ILE A 14 -18.98 22.00 -12.45
C ILE A 14 -18.58 23.17 -13.36
N VAL A 15 -17.77 24.12 -12.88
CA VAL A 15 -17.28 25.24 -13.71
C VAL A 15 -16.47 24.72 -14.90
N ALA A 16 -15.57 23.76 -14.68
CA ALA A 16 -14.82 23.13 -15.76
C ALA A 16 -15.74 22.40 -16.76
N LEU A 17 -16.80 21.72 -16.28
CA LEU A 17 -17.81 21.10 -17.14
C LEU A 17 -18.59 22.13 -17.94
N LEU A 18 -18.86 23.33 -17.41
CA LEU A 18 -19.54 24.38 -18.18
C LEU A 18 -18.63 24.98 -19.27
N LEU A 19 -17.33 25.11 -19.00
CA LEU A 19 -16.36 25.64 -19.96
C LEU A 19 -16.02 24.64 -21.07
N PHE A 20 -15.75 23.39 -20.69
CA PHE A 20 -15.26 22.35 -21.59
C PHE A 20 -16.34 21.38 -22.05
N GLY A 21 -17.44 21.25 -21.31
CA GLY A 21 -18.56 20.35 -21.64
C GLY A 21 -18.11 18.90 -21.79
N SER A 22 -18.53 18.30 -22.90
CA SER A 22 -18.15 16.93 -23.28
C SER A 22 -16.69 16.78 -23.72
N ARG A 23 -15.93 17.88 -23.88
CA ARG A 23 -14.51 17.84 -24.25
C ARG A 23 -13.59 17.61 -23.06
N LEU A 24 -14.07 17.79 -21.82
CA LEU A 24 -13.29 17.54 -20.61
C LEU A 24 -12.64 16.15 -20.56
N PRO A 25 -13.34 15.02 -20.83
CA PRO A 25 -12.71 13.70 -20.88
C PRO A 25 -11.66 13.56 -22.00
N GLU A 26 -11.82 14.26 -23.11
CA GLU A 26 -10.85 14.26 -24.21
C GLU A 26 -9.58 15.05 -23.84
N VAL A 27 -9.74 16.21 -23.20
CA VAL A 27 -8.63 17.01 -22.65
C VAL A 27 -7.90 16.24 -21.54
N ALA A 28 -8.64 15.61 -20.62
CA ALA A 28 -8.03 14.78 -19.57
C ALA A 28 -7.26 13.58 -20.15
N ARG A 29 -7.79 12.92 -21.19
CA ARG A 29 -7.10 11.81 -21.87
C ARG A 29 -5.85 12.27 -22.61
N SER A 30 -5.89 13.39 -23.31
CA SER A 30 -4.72 13.93 -24.02
C SER A 30 -3.63 14.38 -23.04
N LEU A 31 -3.98 15.14 -22.01
CA LEU A 31 -3.06 15.54 -20.94
C LEU A 31 -2.48 14.33 -20.19
N GLY A 32 -3.32 13.33 -19.89
CA GLY A 32 -2.88 12.11 -19.20
C GLY A 32 -1.89 11.29 -20.02
N LYS A 33 -2.09 11.20 -21.34
CA LYS A 33 -1.13 10.58 -22.26
C LYS A 33 0.19 11.34 -22.28
N SER A 34 0.16 12.67 -22.43
CA SER A 34 1.35 13.51 -22.42
C SER A 34 2.14 13.40 -21.11
N LEU A 35 1.45 13.39 -19.96
CA LEU A 35 2.10 13.22 -18.66
C LEU A 35 2.71 11.81 -18.49
N THR A 36 2.04 10.78 -19.01
CA THR A 36 2.54 9.40 -18.98
C THR A 36 3.80 9.24 -19.83
N GLU A 37 3.80 9.78 -21.06
CA GLU A 37 4.96 9.76 -21.95
C GLU A 37 6.11 10.59 -21.38
N PHE A 38 5.82 11.77 -20.82
CA PHE A 38 6.81 12.59 -20.11
C PHE A 38 7.44 11.82 -18.95
N LYS A 39 6.63 11.17 -18.09
CA LYS A 39 7.13 10.35 -16.98
C LYS A 39 8.02 9.21 -17.47
N LYS A 40 7.66 8.52 -18.55
CA LYS A 40 8.48 7.46 -19.15
C LYS A 40 9.81 7.99 -19.66
N GLY A 41 9.81 9.13 -20.36
CA GLY A 41 11.04 9.77 -20.84
C GLY A 41 11.96 10.18 -19.70
N VAL A 42 11.42 10.82 -18.65
CA VAL A 42 12.19 11.22 -17.46
C VAL A 42 12.76 10.01 -16.70
N GLN A 43 12.00 8.92 -16.60
CA GLN A 43 12.47 7.67 -15.98
C GLN A 43 13.63 7.05 -16.78
N GLY A 44 13.49 6.93 -18.11
CA GLY A 44 14.56 6.41 -18.96
C GLY A 44 15.86 7.21 -18.83
N VAL A 45 15.77 8.55 -18.81
CA VAL A 45 16.96 9.41 -18.61
C VAL A 45 17.58 9.22 -17.23
N LYS A 46 16.77 9.06 -16.18
CA LYS A 46 17.28 8.81 -14.83
C LYS A 46 18.02 7.47 -14.74
N ASP A 47 17.48 6.44 -15.36
CA ASP A 47 18.05 5.10 -15.35
C ASP A 47 19.38 5.09 -16.13
N GLU A 48 19.41 5.71 -17.33
CA GLU A 48 20.62 5.83 -18.16
C GLU A 48 21.72 6.66 -17.49
N PHE A 49 21.35 7.73 -16.77
CA PHE A 49 22.29 8.51 -15.96
C PHE A 49 22.83 7.72 -14.77
N SER A 50 21.97 6.95 -14.10
CA SER A 50 22.37 6.11 -12.96
C SER A 50 23.32 4.99 -13.42
N ASP A 51 23.04 4.37 -14.56
CA ASP A 51 23.90 3.36 -15.17
C ASP A 51 25.24 3.97 -15.60
N ALA A 52 25.26 5.14 -16.25
CA ALA A 52 26.50 5.82 -16.64
C ALA A 52 27.38 6.21 -15.44
N VAL A 53 26.77 6.68 -14.34
CA VAL A 53 27.49 7.03 -13.10
C VAL A 53 28.06 5.79 -12.42
N ASN A 54 27.30 4.68 -12.38
CA ASN A 54 27.76 3.43 -11.79
C ASN A 54 28.83 2.74 -12.65
N SER A 55 28.67 2.74 -13.98
CA SER A 55 29.65 2.21 -14.93
C SER A 55 30.98 2.97 -14.93
N GLY A 56 30.98 4.28 -14.67
CA GLY A 56 32.20 5.08 -14.50
C GLY A 56 32.99 4.76 -13.22
N THR A 57 32.35 4.14 -12.22
CA THR A 57 32.99 3.70 -10.96
C THR A 57 33.37 2.22 -10.93
N ASN A 58 32.99 1.44 -11.95
CA ASN A 58 33.13 -0.02 -12.00
C ASN A 58 34.50 -0.55 -12.51
N ALA A 59 35.55 0.27 -12.47
CA ALA A 59 36.93 -0.22 -12.62
C ALA A 59 37.62 -0.48 -11.27
N ALA A 60 37.00 -0.18 -10.13
CA ALA A 60 37.70 -0.17 -8.83
C ALA A 60 36.97 -0.80 -7.62
N ARG A 61 35.82 -1.48 -7.77
CA ARG A 61 35.20 -2.20 -6.64
C ARG A 61 34.64 -3.56 -7.06
N PHE A 62 35.54 -4.53 -6.99
CA PHE A 62 35.21 -5.85 -6.46
C PHE A 62 34.63 -5.64 -5.04
N ASP A 63 33.59 -6.40 -4.70
CA ASP A 63 32.92 -6.54 -3.39
C ASP A 63 31.61 -5.76 -3.11
N LEU A 64 30.59 -6.59 -2.81
CA LEU A 64 29.36 -6.39 -2.04
C LEU A 64 28.12 -5.78 -2.73
N ASP A 65 27.37 -6.64 -3.43
CA ASP A 65 25.93 -6.74 -3.13
C ASP A 65 25.48 -8.21 -3.16
N TYR A 66 25.70 -8.88 -2.02
CA TYR A 66 25.02 -10.11 -1.65
C TYR A 66 23.56 -9.75 -1.39
N ASN A 67 22.72 -9.81 -2.42
CA ASN A 67 21.27 -9.83 -2.22
C ASN A 67 20.72 -11.20 -2.61
N ASP A 68 21.07 -12.13 -1.72
CA ASP A 68 20.48 -13.44 -1.55
C ASP A 68 19.05 -13.29 -1.00
N HIS A 69 18.10 -13.27 -1.91
CA HIS A 69 16.70 -13.58 -1.61
C HIS A 69 16.29 -14.80 -2.42
N ARG A 70 16.98 -15.93 -2.18
CA ARG A 70 16.24 -17.19 -2.15
C ARG A 70 15.43 -17.17 -0.86
N GLU A 71 14.16 -16.82 -0.96
CA GLU A 71 13.21 -17.17 0.09
C GLU A 71 13.17 -18.70 0.17
N GLU A 72 14.03 -19.29 1.02
CA GLU A 72 13.78 -20.63 1.53
C GLU A 72 12.47 -20.55 2.31
N PRO A 73 11.40 -21.21 1.85
CA PRO A 73 10.09 -21.09 2.49
C PRO A 73 10.22 -21.59 3.92
N ALA A 74 10.00 -20.70 4.88
CA ALA A 74 10.08 -21.04 6.29
C ALA A 74 9.28 -22.33 6.56
N PRO A 75 9.83 -23.30 7.30
CA PRO A 75 9.13 -24.54 7.58
C PRO A 75 7.81 -24.22 8.25
N LYS A 76 6.71 -24.65 7.62
CA LYS A 76 5.36 -24.37 8.08
C LYS A 76 5.17 -25.08 9.42
N PHE A 77 5.12 -24.30 10.50
CA PHE A 77 4.80 -24.81 11.82
C PHE A 77 3.32 -25.21 11.83
N GLU A 78 3.06 -26.51 11.74
CA GLU A 78 1.75 -27.06 12.06
C GLU A 78 1.66 -27.18 13.58
N PRO A 79 0.83 -26.38 14.27
CA PRO A 79 0.64 -26.56 15.70
C PRO A 79 0.09 -27.96 15.95
N PRO A 80 0.60 -28.70 16.96
CA PRO A 80 0.10 -30.03 17.24
C PRO A 80 -1.40 -29.95 17.52
N THR A 81 -2.17 -30.61 16.66
CA THR A 81 -3.57 -30.98 16.86
C THR A 81 -3.69 -31.77 18.16
N SER A 82 -3.90 -31.06 19.26
CA SER A 82 -4.28 -31.64 20.54
C SER A 82 -5.67 -31.13 20.88
N PRO A 83 -6.66 -32.02 21.07
CA PRO A 83 -8.04 -31.63 21.32
C PRO A 83 -8.15 -30.84 22.63
N PRO A 84 -9.10 -29.89 22.77
CA PRO A 84 -9.30 -29.15 24.00
C PRO A 84 -9.51 -30.13 25.16
N ARG A 85 -8.48 -30.32 25.99
CA ARG A 85 -8.60 -31.10 27.21
C ARG A 85 -9.17 -30.18 28.28
N GLU A 86 -10.43 -30.41 28.60
CA GLU A 86 -11.08 -29.98 29.82
C GLU A 86 -10.22 -30.29 31.05
N GLU A 87 -9.96 -29.27 31.86
CA GLU A 87 -9.71 -29.38 33.30
C GLU A 87 -10.26 -28.07 33.92
N VAL A 88 -11.58 -27.94 34.11
CA VAL A 88 -12.41 -28.49 35.21
C VAL A 88 -12.24 -27.69 36.51
N LYS A 89 -13.33 -26.98 36.86
CA LYS A 89 -13.89 -26.78 38.21
C LYS A 89 -13.06 -25.85 39.13
N GLU A 90 -13.62 -24.89 39.84
CA GLU A 90 -14.60 -24.99 40.93
C GLU A 90 -14.86 -23.51 41.32
N GLU A 91 -16.10 -23.00 41.27
CA GLU A 91 -17.00 -22.91 42.42
C GLU A 91 -16.92 -21.57 43.17
N ALA A 92 -18.01 -20.81 43.13
CA ALA A 92 -18.72 -20.40 44.35
C ALA A 92 -19.94 -19.52 44.02
N ALA A 93 -21.12 -20.15 44.12
CA ALA A 93 -22.31 -19.64 44.80
C ALA A 93 -22.72 -18.16 44.69
N SER A 94 -23.84 -17.89 44.01
CA SER A 94 -24.90 -17.04 44.58
C SER A 94 -26.23 -17.18 43.80
N GLY A 95 -26.81 -18.38 43.85
CA GLY A 95 -28.26 -18.50 43.74
C GLY A 95 -28.86 -18.42 45.15
N PRO A 96 -29.74 -17.45 45.47
CA PRO A 96 -30.64 -17.54 46.63
C PRO A 96 -31.85 -18.43 46.24
N PRO A 97 -32.93 -18.61 47.04
CA PRO A 97 -33.20 -18.23 48.43
C PRO A 97 -33.75 -19.40 49.27
N THR A 98 -33.58 -19.39 50.60
CA THR A 98 -34.40 -20.19 51.56
C THR A 98 -34.27 -19.57 52.97
N PRO A 99 -35.10 -19.91 53.97
CA PRO A 99 -36.53 -19.61 54.06
C PRO A 99 -36.97 -19.06 55.46
N ALA A 100 -38.18 -18.50 55.49
CA ALA A 100 -39.17 -18.47 56.59
C ALA A 100 -38.85 -17.83 57.96
N THR A 101 -39.62 -16.78 58.29
CA THR A 101 -40.47 -16.72 59.49
C THR A 101 -41.67 -15.85 59.17
#